data_AF-U9SLM1-F1
#
_entry.id   AF-U9SLM1-F1
#
_cell.length_a   1.000
_cell.length_b   1.000
_cell.length_c   1.000
_cell.angle_alpha   90.00
_cell.angle_beta   90.00
_cell.angle_gamma   90.00
#
_symmetry.space_group_name_H-M   'P 1'
#
loop_
_entity.id
_entity.type
_entity.pdbx_description
1 polymer ?
#
loop_
_entity_poly.entity_id
_entity_poly.type
_entity_poly.pdbx_seq_one_letter_code
_entity_poly.pdbx_strand_id
1 'polypeptide(L)' 'KYLAVPATSVSSERLFSDAGNLINTKRTSLDTNLAAKMLFLKRNLNTMHVFASEWDDETSHIEID' A
#
# COMPACT_ATOMS: atom_id res chain seq x y z
N LYS A 1 14.92 16.87 -12.17
CA LYS A 1 13.48 16.57 -12.13
C LYS A 1 13.06 15.80 -13.40
N TYR A 2 13.67 14.64 -13.66
CA TYR A 2 13.42 13.84 -14.88
C TYR A 2 13.48 12.32 -14.62
N LEU A 3 14.16 11.89 -13.54
CA LEU A 3 14.25 10.48 -13.14
C LEU A 3 13.11 10.00 -12.23
N ALA A 4 12.16 10.88 -11.89
CA ALA A 4 11.06 10.56 -10.98
C ALA A 4 9.85 9.94 -11.71
N VAL A 5 9.75 10.13 -13.03
CA VAL A 5 8.68 9.56 -13.83
C VAL A 5 9.09 8.13 -14.20
N PRO A 6 8.33 7.11 -13.78
CA PRO A 6 8.63 5.74 -14.18
C PRO A 6 8.40 5.59 -15.69
N ALA A 7 9.30 4.85 -16.35
CA ALA A 7 9.20 4.59 -17.78
C ALA A 7 8.03 3.67 -18.16
N THR A 8 7.46 2.96 -17.19
CA THR A 8 6.39 1.97 -17.39
C THR A 8 5.35 2.00 -16.27
N SER A 9 4.13 1.58 -16.59
CA SER A 9 3.01 1.40 -15.64
C SER A 9 3.10 0.14 -14.80
N VAL A 10 4.09 -0.73 -15.04
CA VAL A 10 4.17 -2.10 -14.50
C VAL A 10 4.10 -2.12 -12.97
N SER A 11 4.72 -1.14 -12.30
CA SER A 11 4.66 -1.04 -10.84
C SER A 11 3.22 -0.81 -10.34
N SER A 12 2.44 0.00 -11.05
CA SER A 12 1.04 0.28 -10.71
C SER A 12 0.15 -0.92 -11.05
N GLU A 13 0.37 -1.60 -12.17
CA GLU A 13 -0.38 -2.80 -12.54
C GLU A 13 -0.21 -3.93 -11.52
N ARG A 14 1.02 -4.16 -11.04
CA ARG A 14 1.29 -5.14 -9.98
C ARG A 14 0.57 -4.78 -8.69
N LEU A 15 0.61 -3.50 -8.30
CA LEU A 15 -0.11 -2.98 -7.12
C LEU A 15 -1.62 -3.23 -7.21
N PHE A 16 -2.24 -2.97 -8.37
CA PHE A 16 -3.68 -3.18 -8.55
C PHE A 16 -4.06 -4.66 -8.64
N SER A 17 -3.18 -5.51 -9.18
CA SER A 17 -3.38 -6.96 -9.20
C SER A 17 -3.37 -7.54 -7.78
N ASP A 18 -2.38 -7.14 -6.97
CA ASP A 18 -2.26 -7.57 -5.57
C ASP A 18 -3.42 -7.04 -4.71
N ALA A 19 -3.81 -5.78 -4.91
CA ALA A 19 -4.97 -5.18 -4.24
C ALA A 19 -6.27 -5.87 -4.66
N GLY A 20 -6.39 -6.23 -5.95
CA GLY A 20 -7.49 -7.01 -6.47
C GLY A 20 -7.62 -8.34 -5.74
N ASN A 21 -6.51 -9.05 -5.46
CA ASN A 21 -6.56 -10.28 -4.69
C ASN A 21 -7.02 -10.07 -3.23
N LEU A 22 -6.61 -8.95 -2.61
CA LEU A 22 -7.00 -8.58 -1.24
C LEU A 22 -8.47 -8.15 -1.12
N ILE A 23 -9.00 -7.45 -2.12
CA ILE A 23 -10.36 -6.90 -2.13
C ILE A 23 -11.38 -7.93 -2.67
N ASN A 24 -10.97 -8.79 -3.62
CA ASN A 24 -11.86 -9.75 -4.29
C ASN A 24 -12.10 -11.04 -3.48
N THR A 25 -11.25 -11.36 -2.49
CA THR A 25 -11.40 -12.59 -1.70
C THR A 25 -12.52 -12.44 -0.67
N LYS A 26 -13.80 -12.49 -1.08
CA LYS A 26 -15.08 -12.77 -0.35
C LYS A 26 -15.26 -12.36 1.15
N ARG A 27 -14.33 -11.65 1.79
CA ARG A 27 -14.20 -11.45 3.25
C ARG A 27 -14.19 -9.98 3.65
N THR A 28 -13.93 -9.07 2.71
CA THR A 28 -13.84 -7.63 2.96
C THR A 28 -14.79 -6.88 2.03
N SER A 29 -16.05 -6.70 2.43
CA SER A 29 -16.93 -5.68 1.84
C SER A 29 -16.45 -4.29 2.28
N LEU A 30 -15.22 -3.94 1.91
CA LEU A 30 -14.66 -2.62 2.16
C LEU A 30 -15.23 -1.69 1.11
N ASP A 31 -15.67 -0.52 1.57
CA ASP A 31 -16.04 0.57 0.69
C ASP A 31 -14.89 0.87 -0.29
N THR A 32 -15.20 1.10 -1.56
CA THR A 32 -14.19 1.26 -2.61
C THR A 32 -13.30 2.48 -2.37
N ASN A 33 -13.85 3.53 -1.73
CA ASN A 33 -13.08 4.72 -1.35
C ASN A 33 -12.10 4.40 -0.21
N LEU A 34 -12.55 3.61 0.77
CA LEU A 34 -11.70 3.15 1.87
C LEU A 34 -10.57 2.26 1.36
N ALA A 35 -10.87 1.32 0.45
CA ALA A 35 -9.87 0.46 -0.16
C ALA A 35 -8.81 1.26 -0.96
N ALA A 36 -9.24 2.27 -1.71
CA ALA A 36 -8.33 3.16 -2.43
C ALA A 36 -7.40 3.94 -1.49
N LYS A 37 -7.92 4.44 -0.36
CA LYS A 37 -7.12 5.12 0.67
C LYS A 37 -6.10 4.19 1.33
N MET A 38 -6.52 2.98 1.69
CA MET A 38 -5.62 1.96 2.23
C MET A 38 -4.52 1.59 1.24
N LEU A 39 -4.85 1.47 -0.05
CA LEU A 39 -3.88 1.20 -1.10
C LEU A 39 -2.86 2.34 -1.26
N PHE A 40 -3.33 3.58 -1.22
CA PHE A 40 -2.48 4.77 -1.24
C PHE A 40 -1.51 4.79 -0.06
N LEU A 41 -2.01 4.57 1.17
CA LEU A 41 -1.17 4.54 2.37
C LEU A 41 -0.13 3.42 2.28
N LYS A 42 -0.55 2.19 1.97
CA LYS A 42 0.36 1.04 1.81
C LYS A 42 1.47 1.30 0.79
N ARG A 43 1.14 1.94 -0.34
CA ARG A 43 2.11 2.22 -1.43
C ARG A 43 3.14 3.27 -1.04
N ASN A 44 2.75 4.24 -0.23
CA ASN A 44 3.57 5.40 0.13
C ASN A 44 4.18 5.31 1.53
N LEU A 45 3.83 4.29 2.32
CA LEU A 45 4.30 4.13 3.70
C LEU A 45 5.83 4.22 3.80
N ASN A 46 6.56 3.52 2.94
CA ASN A 46 8.03 3.55 2.91
C ASN A 46 8.62 4.91 2.50
N THR A 47 7.89 5.66 1.68
CA THR A 47 8.27 7.04 1.30
C THR A 47 7.95 8.01 2.44
N MET A 48 6.92 7.69 3.24
CA MET A 48 6.53 8.44 4.43
C MET A 48 7.41 8.13 5.65
N HIS A 49 8.04 6.95 5.76
CA HIS A 49 9.02 6.63 6.81
C HIS A 49 10.15 7.67 6.87
N VAL A 50 10.58 8.19 5.72
CA VAL A 50 11.55 9.30 5.64
C VAL A 50 11.08 10.56 6.39
N PHE A 51 9.77 10.73 6.55
CA PHE A 51 9.12 11.86 7.23
C PHE A 51 8.47 11.50 8.57
N ALA A 52 8.33 10.21 8.88
CA ALA A 52 7.59 9.67 10.01
C ALA A 52 8.31 8.46 10.61
N SER A 53 9.61 8.60 10.93
CA SER A 53 10.43 7.56 11.55
C SER A 53 9.91 7.11 12.93
N GLU A 54 8.98 7.85 13.51
CA GLU A 54 8.40 7.62 14.83
C GLU A 54 7.27 6.57 14.82
N TRP A 55 6.86 6.08 13.64
CA TRP A 55 5.78 5.10 13.50
C TRP A 55 6.29 3.65 13.48
N ASP A 56 7.61 3.44 13.48
CA ASP A 56 8.23 2.10 13.44
C ASP A 56 8.20 1.36 14.79
N ASP A 57 7.96 2.04 15.91
CA ASP A 57 8.05 1.43 17.24
C ASP A 57 6.86 0.51 17.60
N GLU A 58 5.73 0.58 16.89
CA GLU A 58 4.49 -0.16 17.26
C GLU A 58 4.18 -1.37 16.36
N THR A 59 4.88 -1.57 15.25
CA THR A 59 4.60 -2.68 14.31
C THR A 59 5.44 -3.94 14.50
N SER A 60 6.34 -3.97 15.49
CA SER A 60 7.15 -5.15 15.81
C SER A 60 6.40 -6.28 16.54
N HIS A 61 5.11 -6.11 16.84
CA HIS A 61 4.33 -7.05 17.68
C HIS A 61 3.12 -7.73 17.01
N ILE A 62 3.04 -7.78 15.68
CA ILE A 62 2.01 -8.59 15.01
C ILE A 62 2.70 -9.70 14.18
N GLU A 63 3.38 -10.60 14.88
CA GLU A 63 3.51 -11.99 14.43
C GLU A 63 2.09 -12.59 14.44
N ILE A 64 1.59 -12.94 13.25
CA ILE A 64 0.36 -13.74 13.12
C ILE A 64 0.83 -15.20 13.06
N ASP A 65 0.65 -15.92 14.18
CA ASP A 65 0.57 -17.39 14.22
C ASP A 65 -0.59 -17.91 13.36
#